data_AF-A0A8J2YG79-F1
#
_entry.id   AF-A0A8J2YG79-F1
#
_cell.length_a   1.000
_cell.length_b   1.000
_cell.length_c   1.000
_cell.angle_alpha   90.00
_cell.angle_beta   90.00
_cell.angle_gamma   90.00
#
_symmetry.space_group_name_H-M   'P 1'
#
loop_
_entity.id
_entity.type
_entity.pdbx_description
1 polymer ?
#
loop_
_entity_poly.entity_id
_entity_poly.type
_entity_poly.pdbx_seq_one_letter_code
_entity_poly.pdbx_strand_id
1 'polypeptide(L)'
;MKITKRADLIVDRYGNYYYAIDQKDSMLRIVNAFMDLSYRRKLDKDYIEMHFGESVGSHPFKLLKDHIDMIAYGKSRFKILPLEDVEKHFDVILEPLYPPE
;
A
#
# COMPACT_ATOMS: atom_id res chain seq x y z
N MET A 1 12.94 -13.83 2.88
CA MET A 1 12.50 -12.56 3.51
C MET A 1 11.08 -12.73 4.03
N LYS A 2 10.66 -12.05 5.12
CA LYS A 2 9.27 -12.10 5.61
C LYS A 2 8.67 -10.71 5.56
N ILE A 3 7.52 -10.56 4.89
CA ILE A 3 6.84 -9.28 4.70
C ILE A 3 5.46 -9.35 5.37
N THR A 4 5.14 -8.34 6.17
CA THR A 4 3.86 -8.24 6.88
C THR A 4 2.83 -7.62 5.94
N LYS A 5 1.88 -8.43 5.49
CA LYS A 5 0.81 -8.03 4.55
C LYS A 5 0.08 -6.78 5.05
N ARG A 6 -0.16 -5.82 4.15
CA ARG A 6 -0.84 -4.52 4.41
C ARG A 6 -0.28 -3.70 5.59
N ALA A 7 0.99 -3.92 5.95
CA ALA A 7 1.64 -3.23 7.05
C ALA A 7 3.05 -2.78 6.66
N ASP A 8 3.89 -3.72 6.22
CA ASP A 8 5.16 -3.34 5.59
C ASP A 8 4.88 -2.71 4.22
N LEU A 9 5.65 -1.70 3.88
CA LEU A 9 5.60 -0.98 2.61
C LEU A 9 6.76 -1.39 1.72
N ILE A 10 6.50 -1.44 0.42
CA ILE A 10 7.50 -1.63 -0.61
C ILE A 10 7.52 -0.36 -1.46
N VAL A 11 8.69 0.20 -1.75
CA VAL A 11 8.82 1.46 -2.49
C VAL A 11 9.66 1.25 -3.75
N ASP A 12 9.19 1.74 -4.89
CA ASP A 12 9.98 1.74 -6.12
C ASP A 12 10.85 3.01 -6.24
N ARG A 13 11.76 3.01 -7.21
CA ARG A 13 12.61 4.17 -7.55
C ARG A 13 11.85 5.45 -7.93
N TYR A 14 10.55 5.36 -8.23
CA TYR A 14 9.70 6.49 -8.60
C TYR A 14 8.91 7.06 -7.41
N GLY A 15 9.06 6.46 -6.22
CA GLY A 15 8.35 6.87 -5.01
C GLY A 15 6.92 6.33 -4.91
N ASN A 16 6.54 5.34 -5.74
CA ASN A 16 5.28 4.63 -5.53
C ASN A 16 5.44 3.61 -4.40
N TYR A 17 4.42 3.55 -3.56
CA TYR A 17 4.36 2.62 -2.44
C TYR A 17 3.38 1.49 -2.72
N TYR A 18 3.72 0.28 -2.28
CA TYR A 18 2.96 -0.93 -2.48
C TYR A 18 2.79 -1.71 -1.17
N TYR A 19 1.65 -2.38 -1.03
CA TYR A 19 1.43 -3.39 0.00
C TYR A 19 1.57 -4.78 -0.58
N ALA A 20 2.20 -5.68 0.16
CA ALA A 20 2.00 -7.11 -0.05
C ALA A 20 0.57 -7.50 0.36
N ILE A 21 -0.15 -8.16 -0.53
CA ILE A 21 -1.50 -8.71 -0.27
C ILE A 21 -1.48 -10.23 -0.22
N ASP A 22 -0.52 -10.86 -0.90
CA ASP A 22 -0.27 -12.28 -0.78
C ASP A 22 1.21 -12.64 -0.86
N GLN A 23 1.60 -13.70 -0.17
CA GLN A 23 2.96 -14.23 -0.15
C GLN A 23 2.86 -15.74 -0.08
N LYS A 24 3.29 -16.43 -1.14
CA LYS A 24 3.28 -17.89 -1.24
C LYS A 24 4.56 -18.38 -1.89
N ASP A 25 5.32 -19.22 -1.19
CA ASP A 25 6.60 -19.74 -1.64
C ASP A 25 7.56 -18.61 -2.06
N SER A 26 7.96 -18.58 -3.33
CA SER A 26 8.77 -17.51 -3.93
C SER A 26 7.95 -16.38 -4.55
N MET A 27 6.63 -16.45 -4.56
CA MET A 27 5.76 -15.44 -5.16
C MET A 27 5.29 -14.40 -4.14
N LEU A 28 5.33 -13.13 -4.53
CA LEU A 28 4.79 -12.02 -3.76
C LEU A 28 3.84 -11.19 -4.62
N ARG A 29 2.56 -11.16 -4.25
CA ARG A 29 1.56 -10.31 -4.90
C ARG A 29 1.49 -8.97 -4.17
N ILE A 30 1.75 -7.90 -4.91
CA ILE A 30 1.73 -6.53 -4.39
C ILE A 30 0.67 -5.70 -5.09
N VAL A 31 0.17 -4.66 -4.43
CA VAL A 31 -0.77 -3.70 -5.01
C VAL A 31 -0.33 -2.29 -4.59
N ASN A 32 -0.58 -1.29 -5.43
CA ASN A 32 -0.33 0.10 -5.06
C ASN A 32 -1.08 0.43 -3.75
N ALA A 33 -0.35 0.96 -2.77
CA ALA A 33 -0.86 1.17 -1.42
C ALA A 33 -1.99 2.20 -1.37
N PHE A 34 -1.89 3.28 -2.18
CA PHE A 34 -2.95 4.27 -2.29
C PHE A 34 -4.22 3.65 -2.89
N MET A 35 -4.08 2.78 -3.89
CA MET A 35 -5.21 2.06 -4.47
C MET A 35 -5.85 1.08 -3.48
N ASP A 36 -5.09 0.24 -2.76
CA ASP A 36 -5.66 -0.65 -1.72
C ASP A 36 -6.43 0.16 -0.68
N LEU A 37 -5.86 1.28 -0.21
CA LEU A 37 -6.54 2.16 0.74
C LEU A 37 -7.84 2.74 0.20
N SER A 38 -7.87 3.09 -1.09
CA SER A 38 -9.02 3.70 -1.76
C SER A 38 -10.17 2.71 -1.99
N TYR A 39 -9.85 1.42 -2.25
CA TYR A 39 -10.86 0.44 -2.70
C TYR A 39 -11.18 -0.68 -1.68
N ARG A 40 -10.42 -0.81 -0.59
CA ARG A 40 -10.65 -1.89 0.41
C ARG A 40 -11.86 -1.66 1.33
N ARG A 41 -12.42 -0.45 1.38
CA ARG A 41 -13.57 -0.09 2.23
C ARG A 41 -14.73 0.42 1.40
N LYS A 42 -15.95 0.09 1.81
CA LYS A 42 -17.16 0.71 1.27
C LYS A 42 -17.37 2.05 1.96
N LEU A 43 -17.81 3.05 1.21
CA LEU A 43 -18.26 4.31 1.77
C LEU A 43 -19.62 4.09 2.43
N ASP A 44 -19.74 4.47 3.70
CA ASP A 44 -21.01 4.57 4.37
C ASP A 44 -21.45 6.04 4.45
N LYS A 45 -22.67 6.25 4.95
CA LYS A 45 -23.27 7.58 5.04
C LYS A 45 -22.45 8.48 5.97
N ASP A 46 -22.00 7.94 7.11
CA ASP A 46 -21.23 8.69 8.11
C ASP A 46 -19.90 9.20 7.54
N TYR A 47 -19.20 8.38 6.77
CA TYR A 47 -17.97 8.77 6.09
C TYR A 47 -18.23 9.88 5.06
N ILE A 48 -19.31 9.77 4.27
CA ILE A 48 -19.66 10.78 3.26
C ILE A 48 -19.99 12.12 3.93
N GLU A 49 -20.72 12.09 5.04
CA GLU A 49 -21.06 13.30 5.80
C GLU A 49 -19.82 13.91 6.47
N MET A 50 -18.94 13.10 7.06
CA MET A 50 -17.71 13.55 7.71
C MET A 50 -16.71 14.20 6.74
N HIS A 51 -16.65 13.71 5.51
CA HIS A 51 -15.73 14.17 4.47
C HIS A 51 -16.43 15.02 3.39
N PHE A 52 -17.61 15.56 3.69
CA PHE A 52 -18.36 16.37 2.73
C PHE A 52 -17.57 17.62 2.31
N GLY A 53 -17.40 17.79 0.99
CA GLY A 53 -16.63 18.89 0.43
C GLY A 53 -15.11 18.64 0.33
N GLU A 54 -14.62 17.50 0.81
CA GLU A 54 -13.23 17.08 0.60
C GLU A 54 -13.04 16.38 -0.76
N SER A 55 -11.80 16.38 -1.28
CA SER A 55 -11.46 15.53 -2.42
C SER A 55 -11.49 14.05 -2.00
N VAL A 56 -12.08 13.19 -2.85
CA VAL A 56 -12.25 11.75 -2.55
C VAL A 56 -10.92 11.05 -2.19
N GLY A 57 -9.82 11.48 -2.81
CA GLY A 57 -8.48 10.95 -2.55
C GLY A 57 -7.79 11.47 -1.28
N SER A 58 -8.31 12.52 -0.62
CA SER A 58 -7.64 13.17 0.51
C SER A 58 -7.44 12.24 1.70
N HIS A 59 -8.46 11.46 2.04
CA HIS A 59 -8.39 10.53 3.17
C HIS A 59 -7.41 9.36 2.93
N PRO A 60 -7.49 8.58 1.83
CA PRO A 60 -6.51 7.52 1.58
C PRO A 60 -5.09 8.06 1.40
N PHE A 61 -4.93 9.27 0.83
CA PHE A 61 -3.64 9.95 0.76
C PHE A 61 -3.08 10.21 2.17
N LYS A 62 -3.89 10.81 3.04
CA LYS A 62 -3.50 11.09 4.44
C LYS A 62 -3.14 9.82 5.19
N LEU A 63 -3.95 8.76 5.07
CA LEU A 63 -3.67 7.47 5.70
C LEU A 63 -2.32 6.88 5.25
N LEU A 64 -2.01 6.95 3.95
CA LEU A 64 -0.74 6.45 3.43
C LEU A 64 0.42 7.30 3.93
N LYS A 65 0.29 8.63 3.88
CA LYS A 65 1.31 9.56 4.36
C LYS A 65 1.61 9.33 5.85
N ASP A 66 0.57 9.25 6.68
CA ASP A 66 0.72 9.03 8.12
C ASP A 66 1.40 7.68 8.40
N HIS A 67 1.11 6.64 7.61
CA HIS A 67 1.76 5.34 7.72
C HIS A 67 3.25 5.41 7.34
N ILE A 68 3.59 6.08 6.23
CA ILE A 68 4.99 6.31 5.82
C ILE A 68 5.74 7.06 6.93
N ASP A 69 5.17 8.16 7.42
CA ASP A 69 5.76 8.98 8.48
C ASP A 69 5.98 8.16 9.76
N MET A 70 5.00 7.34 10.16
CA MET A 70 5.14 6.46 11.32
C MET A 70 6.32 5.49 11.20
N ILE A 71 6.56 4.91 10.01
CA ILE A 71 7.68 4.00 9.79
C ILE A 71 9.00 4.78 9.72
N ALA A 72 9.04 5.87 8.95
CA ALA A 72 10.24 6.67 8.74
C ALA A 72 10.78 7.29 10.04
N TYR A 73 9.89 7.69 10.95
CA TYR A 73 10.25 8.25 12.26
C TYR A 73 10.40 7.20 13.37
N GLY A 74 10.42 5.91 13.04
CA GLY A 74 10.64 4.83 14.02
C GLY A 74 9.50 4.66 15.04
N LYS A 75 8.30 5.17 14.74
CA LYS A 75 7.09 5.05 15.58
C LYS A 75 6.31 3.77 15.30
N SER A 76 6.79 2.94 14.39
CA SER A 76 6.19 1.66 13.99
C SER A 76 7.25 0.56 13.93
N ARG A 77 6.82 -0.69 14.13
CA ARG A 77 7.65 -1.90 13.95
C ARG A 77 7.73 -2.36 12.49
N PHE A 78 6.94 -1.74 11.60
CA PHE A 78 6.89 -2.06 10.18
C PHE A 78 8.06 -1.42 9.44
N LYS A 79 8.26 -1.84 8.20
CA LYS A 79 9.43 -1.47 7.39
C LYS A 79 8.99 -0.91 6.05
N ILE A 80 9.82 -0.02 5.50
CA ILE A 80 9.78 0.36 4.09
C ILE A 80 10.94 -0.34 3.40
N LEU A 81 10.65 -1.18 2.41
CA LEU A 81 11.61 -2.01 1.69
C LEU A 81 11.75 -1.51 0.24
N PRO A 82 12.97 -1.34 -0.30
CA PRO A 82 13.15 -1.07 -1.72
C PRO A 82 12.62 -2.23 -2.57
N LEU A 83 11.88 -1.94 -3.63
CA LEU A 83 11.34 -2.95 -4.54
C LEU A 83 12.45 -3.82 -5.14
N GLU A 84 13.58 -3.22 -5.49
CA GLU A 84 14.73 -3.91 -6.07
C GLU A 84 15.35 -4.93 -5.10
N ASP A 85 15.23 -4.70 -3.79
CA ASP A 85 15.66 -5.67 -2.78
C ASP A 85 14.63 -6.78 -2.59
N VAL A 86 13.35 -6.48 -2.71
CA VAL A 86 12.26 -7.47 -2.64
C VAL A 86 12.34 -8.43 -3.83
N GLU A 87 12.58 -7.93 -5.04
CA GLU A 87 12.70 -8.71 -6.27
C GLU A 87 13.87 -9.72 -6.26
N LYS A 88 14.91 -9.48 -5.45
CA LYS A 88 16.00 -10.46 -5.25
C LYS A 88 15.55 -11.71 -4.50
N HIS A 89 14.42 -11.64 -3.78
CA HIS A 89 13.92 -12.72 -2.94
C HIS A 89 12.61 -13.33 -3.44
N PHE A 90 11.88 -12.62 -4.31
CA PHE A 90 10.56 -13.02 -4.75
C PHE A 90 10.34 -12.73 -6.23
N ASP A 91 9.52 -13.57 -6.86
CA ASP A 91 8.81 -13.26 -8.10
C ASP A 91 7.64 -12.33 -7.76
N VAL A 92 7.83 -11.04 -8.05
CA VAL A 92 6.88 -9.98 -7.67
C VAL A 92 5.83 -9.80 -8.75
N ILE A 93 4.58 -10.03 -8.38
CA ILE A 93 3.42 -9.81 -9.25
C ILE A 93 2.73 -8.55 -8.76
N LEU A 94 2.75 -7.51 -9.60
CA LEU A 94 1.95 -6.31 -9.37
C LEU A 94 0.50 -6.58 -9.81
N GLU A 95 -0.43 -6.52 -8.87
CA GLU A 95 -1.86 -6.57 -9.15
C GLU A 95 -2.32 -5.25 -9.75
N PRO A 96 -2.73 -5.24 -11.03
CA PRO A 96 -3.19 -4.03 -11.67
C PRO A 96 -4.63 -3.72 -11.25
N LEU A 97 -5.04 -2.45 -11.40
CA LEU A 97 -6.45 -2.07 -11.24
C LEU A 97 -7.32 -2.62 -12.36
N TYR A 98 -6.75 -2.65 -13.57
CA TYR A 98 -7.41 -3.02 -14.81
C TYR A 98 -6.65 -4.18 -15.44
N PRO A 99 -7.33 -5.17 -16.03
CA PRO A 99 -6.66 -6.17 -16.84
C PRO A 99 -5.99 -5.49 -18.06
N PRO A 100 -4.85 -6.01 -18.56
CA PRO A 100 -4.29 -5.56 -19.83
C PRO A 100 -5.28 -5.83 -20.96
N GLU A 101 -5.43 -4.86 -21.87
CA GLU A 101 -6.19 -5.00 -23.12
C GLU A 101 -5.45 -5.88 -24.15
#